data_AF-A0A1Y6GZC1-F1
#
_entry.id   AF-A0A1Y6GZC1-F1
#
_cell.length_a   1.000
_cell.length_b   1.000
_cell.length_c   1.000
_cell.angle_alpha   90.00
_cell.angle_beta   90.00
_cell.angle_gamma   90.00
#
_symmetry.space_group_name_H-M   'P 1'
#
loop_
_entity.id
_entity.type
_entity.pdbx_description
1 polymer ?
#
loop_
_entity_poly.entity_id
_entity_poly.type
_entity_poly.pdbx_seq_one_letter_code
_entity_poly.pdbx_strand_id
1 'polypeptide(L)'
;MDRRTFLTLSGIGAAGLTLPNTRLIAAEQLLTPNDAVRSRRLSDTALSTAKAVGASYCDVRLGHYLRQFVITSEGQVENVVNAESSGVRVLADGAWGLRPPTR
;
A
#
# COMPACT_ATOMS: atom_id res chain seq x y z
N MET A 1 -14.12 -5.72 38.76
CA MET A 1 -14.23 -5.74 37.28
C MET A 1 -15.65 -6.12 36.92
N ASP A 2 -16.29 -5.38 36.03
CA ASP A 2 -17.69 -5.62 35.66
C ASP A 2 -17.78 -6.77 34.65
N ARG A 3 -18.71 -7.71 34.87
CA ARG A 3 -18.88 -8.93 34.05
C ARG A 3 -19.11 -8.60 32.57
N ARG A 4 -19.77 -7.46 32.32
CA ARG A 4 -20.03 -6.95 30.98
C ARG A 4 -18.72 -6.56 30.30
N THR A 5 -17.87 -5.80 30.98
CA THR A 5 -16.56 -5.41 30.46
C THR A 5 -15.68 -6.62 30.17
N PHE A 6 -15.71 -7.64 31.04
CA PHE A 6 -14.95 -8.88 30.82
C PHE A 6 -15.45 -9.64 29.58
N LEU A 7 -16.75 -9.80 29.42
CA LEU A 7 -17.34 -10.47 28.25
C LEU A 7 -17.08 -9.70 26.95
N THR A 8 -17.18 -8.37 26.97
CA THR A 8 -16.89 -7.54 25.80
C THR A 8 -15.41 -7.63 25.41
N LEU A 9 -14.50 -7.53 26.38
CA LEU A 9 -13.05 -7.60 26.14
C LEU A 9 -12.64 -9.00 25.65
N SER A 10 -13.21 -10.06 26.23
CA SER A 10 -12.95 -11.45 25.85
C SER A 10 -13.53 -11.77 24.46
N GLY A 11 -14.71 -11.24 24.13
CA GLY A 11 -15.33 -11.41 22.82
C GLY A 11 -14.54 -10.74 21.70
N ILE A 12 -14.01 -9.52 21.94
CA ILE A 12 -13.13 -8.82 21.00
C ILE A 12 -11.79 -9.56 20.84
N GLY A 13 -11.21 -10.05 21.95
CA GLY A 13 -9.94 -10.80 21.92
C GLY A 13 -10.06 -12.12 21.16
N ALA A 14 -11.15 -12.86 21.34
CA ALA A 14 -11.38 -14.12 20.64
C ALA A 14 -11.67 -13.91 19.14
N ALA A 15 -12.46 -12.89 18.78
CA ALA A 15 -12.71 -12.54 17.38
C ALA A 15 -11.43 -12.07 16.65
N GLY A 16 -10.53 -11.38 17.36
CA GLY A 16 -9.24 -10.97 16.82
C GLY A 16 -8.30 -12.13 16.49
N LEU A 17 -8.39 -13.25 17.23
CA LEU A 17 -7.58 -14.46 17.04
C LEU A 17 -8.09 -15.36 15.90
N THR A 18 -9.36 -15.25 15.52
CA THR A 18 -9.95 -16.03 14.42
C THR A 18 -9.79 -15.36 13.05
N LEU A 19 -9.27 -14.14 12.99
CA LEU A 19 -8.97 -13.47 11.73
C LEU A 19 -7.72 -14.12 11.10
N PRO A 20 -7.86 -14.80 9.94
CA PRO A 20 -6.80 -15.63 9.40
C PRO A 20 -5.73 -14.76 8.74
N ASN A 21 -4.57 -14.58 9.39
CA ASN A 21 -3.30 -14.08 8.78
C ASN A 21 -3.43 -12.88 7.81
N THR A 22 -4.48 -12.07 7.93
CA THR A 22 -4.59 -10.85 7.18
C THR A 22 -3.56 -9.93 7.81
N ARG A 23 -2.66 -9.38 6.98
CA ARG A 23 -1.97 -8.16 7.37
C ARG A 23 -3.08 -7.15 7.62
N LEU A 24 -3.53 -7.03 8.87
CA LEU A 24 -4.31 -5.91 9.32
C LEU A 24 -3.36 -4.74 9.19
N ILE A 25 -3.33 -4.14 8.00
CA ILE A 25 -2.92 -2.76 7.85
C ILE A 25 -3.93 -2.05 8.73
N ALA A 26 -3.46 -1.71 9.92
CA ALA A 26 -4.25 -0.99 10.89
C ALA A 26 -4.79 0.25 10.15
N ALA A 27 -6.07 0.60 10.31
CA ALA A 27 -6.68 1.65 9.48
C ALA A 27 -5.87 2.96 9.53
N GLU A 28 -5.09 3.15 10.59
CA GLU A 28 -4.12 4.24 10.73
C GLU A 28 -2.99 4.24 9.69
N GLN A 29 -2.54 3.07 9.22
CA GLN A 29 -1.51 2.96 8.18
C GLN A 29 -2.00 3.43 6.81
N LEU A 30 -3.30 3.34 6.52
CA LEU A 30 -3.88 3.98 5.32
C LEU A 30 -3.85 5.51 5.40
N LEU A 31 -3.88 6.05 6.61
CA LEU A 31 -3.80 7.50 6.87
C LEU A 31 -2.36 8.00 6.94
N THR A 32 -1.37 7.08 6.95
CA THR A 32 0.03 7.46 7.02
C THR A 32 0.46 7.99 5.66
N PRO A 33 1.04 9.21 5.60
CA PRO A 33 1.54 9.76 4.35
C PRO A 33 2.55 8.82 3.71
N ASN A 34 2.45 8.61 2.41
CA ASN A 34 3.44 7.84 1.66
C ASN A 34 4.85 8.43 1.90
N ASP A 35 5.86 7.55 1.93
CA ASP A 35 7.25 7.94 2.11
C ASP A 35 7.74 8.76 0.90
N ALA A 36 7.64 10.08 1.04
CA ALA A 36 8.09 11.04 0.05
C ALA A 36 9.60 10.96 -0.18
N VAL A 37 10.38 10.57 0.83
CA VAL A 37 11.85 10.45 0.71
C VAL A 37 12.19 9.27 -0.19
N ARG A 38 11.54 8.12 0.01
CA ARG A 38 11.72 6.95 -0.86
C ARG A 38 11.29 7.24 -2.29
N SER A 39 10.14 7.89 -2.48
CA SER A 39 9.64 8.25 -3.80
C SER A 39 10.60 9.20 -4.51
N ARG A 40 11.08 10.23 -3.80
CA ARG A 40 12.07 11.17 -4.33
C ARG A 40 13.37 10.48 -4.76
N ARG A 41 13.92 9.58 -3.94
CA ARG A 41 15.15 8.84 -4.29
C ARG A 41 15.01 8.04 -5.59
N LEU A 42 13.85 7.40 -5.80
CA LEU A 42 13.55 6.67 -7.03
C LEU A 42 13.48 7.61 -8.23
N SER A 43 12.80 8.75 -8.09
CA SER A 43 12.74 9.78 -9.14
C SER A 43 14.12 10.36 -9.47
N ASP A 44 14.91 10.70 -8.46
CA ASP A 44 16.26 11.25 -8.63
C ASP A 44 17.19 10.26 -9.33
N THR A 45 17.06 8.96 -9.02
CA THR A 45 17.83 7.90 -9.70
C THR A 45 17.43 7.77 -11.17
N ALA A 46 16.12 7.79 -11.47
CA ALA A 46 15.63 7.72 -12.83
C ALA A 46 16.03 8.96 -13.66
N LEU A 47 15.91 10.16 -13.09
CA LEU A 47 16.32 11.41 -13.73
C LEU A 47 17.83 11.49 -13.98
N SER A 48 18.64 11.11 -12.99
CA SER A 48 20.10 11.10 -13.12
C SER A 48 20.57 10.10 -14.18
N THR A 49 19.94 8.91 -14.23
CA THR A 49 20.22 7.91 -15.27
C THR A 49 19.82 8.43 -16.66
N ALA A 50 18.63 9.01 -16.81
CA ALA A 50 18.17 9.58 -18.07
C ALA A 50 19.10 10.69 -18.57
N LYS A 51 19.53 11.58 -17.65
CA LYS A 51 20.48 12.66 -17.96
C LYS A 51 21.86 12.11 -18.36
N ALA A 52 22.34 11.06 -17.68
CA ALA A 52 23.62 10.42 -18.00
C ALA A 52 23.61 9.75 -19.39
N VAL A 53 22.44 9.25 -19.83
CA VAL A 53 22.25 8.68 -21.17
C VAL A 53 22.01 9.77 -22.24
N GLY A 54 21.96 11.04 -21.85
CA GLY A 54 21.84 12.18 -22.77
C GLY A 54 20.40 12.54 -23.14
N ALA A 55 19.42 12.09 -22.36
CA ALA A 55 18.02 12.35 -22.67
C ALA A 55 17.67 13.84 -22.60
N SER A 56 17.01 14.34 -23.65
CA SER A 56 16.54 15.73 -23.72
C SER A 56 15.27 15.95 -22.90
N TYR A 57 14.50 14.88 -22.68
CA TYR A 57 13.28 14.91 -21.87
C TYR A 57 13.13 13.61 -21.05
N CYS A 58 12.76 13.75 -19.77
CA CYS A 58 12.45 12.63 -18.89
C CYS A 58 11.21 12.95 -18.01
N ASP A 59 10.17 12.13 -18.08
CA ASP A 59 9.02 12.16 -17.15
C ASP A 59 8.99 10.88 -16.31
N VAL A 60 8.89 11.03 -14.98
CA VAL A 60 8.87 9.91 -14.02
C VAL A 60 7.61 9.97 -13.19
N ARG A 61 6.82 8.90 -13.23
CA ARG A 61 5.58 8.76 -12.45
C ARG A 61 5.69 7.61 -11.47
N LEU A 62 5.46 7.90 -10.21
CA LEU A 62 5.44 6.94 -9.10
C LEU A 62 4.02 6.85 -8.56
N GLY A 63 3.44 5.66 -8.62
CA GLY A 63 2.12 5.38 -8.04
C GLY A 63 2.27 4.45 -6.84
N HIS A 64 1.79 4.89 -5.68
CA HIS A 64 1.62 4.06 -4.49
C HIS A 64 0.13 3.84 -4.27
N TYR A 65 -0.29 2.58 -4.22
CA TYR A 65 -1.68 2.20 -4.09
C TYR A 65 -1.86 1.31 -2.88
N LEU A 66 -2.56 1.83 -1.89
CA LEU A 66 -3.10 1.07 -0.78
C LEU A 66 -4.57 0.76 -1.08
N ARG A 67 -4.93 -0.52 -1.07
CA ARG A 67 -6.31 -0.99 -1.27
C ARG A 67 -6.73 -1.87 -0.12
N GLN A 68 -7.91 -1.59 0.43
CA GLN A 68 -8.57 -2.43 1.41
C GLN A 68 -9.87 -2.95 0.80
N PHE A 69 -10.01 -4.27 0.76
CA PHE A 69 -11.22 -4.96 0.33
C PHE A 69 -11.92 -5.52 1.56
N VAL A 70 -13.11 -5.03 1.86
CA VAL A 70 -13.98 -5.57 2.90
C VAL A 70 -15.03 -6.44 2.23
N ILE A 71 -14.97 -7.74 2.48
CA ILE A 71 -15.91 -8.73 1.95
C ILE A 71 -16.91 -9.04 3.04
N THR A 72 -18.19 -8.81 2.75
CA THR A 72 -19.29 -9.05 3.69
C THR A 72 -20.28 -10.07 3.10
N SER A 73 -20.81 -10.91 3.98
CA SER A 73 -21.87 -11.87 3.66
C SER A 73 -22.86 -11.90 4.81
N GLU A 74 -24.16 -11.90 4.51
CA GLU A 74 -25.24 -11.97 5.51
C GLU A 74 -25.15 -10.94 6.65
N GLY A 75 -24.58 -9.75 6.37
CA GLY A 75 -24.39 -8.69 7.37
C GLY A 75 -23.21 -8.91 8.31
N GLN A 76 -22.42 -9.97 8.12
CA GLN A 76 -21.15 -10.22 8.80
C GLN A 76 -19.96 -9.87 7.90
N VAL A 77 -18.88 -9.35 8.48
CA VAL A 77 -17.62 -9.15 7.78
C VAL A 77 -16.88 -10.47 7.76
N GLU A 78 -16.71 -11.07 6.57
CA GLU A 78 -16.00 -12.34 6.43
C GLU A 78 -14.50 -12.14 6.29
N ASN A 79 -14.09 -11.11 5.55
CA ASN A 79 -12.67 -10.92 5.27
C ASN A 79 -12.33 -9.46 5.01
N VAL A 80 -11.14 -9.07 5.45
CA VAL A 80 -10.53 -7.77 5.19
C VAL A 80 -9.17 -8.02 4.55
N VAL A 81 -9.09 -7.84 3.24
CA VAL A 81 -7.85 -8.04 2.47
C VAL A 81 -7.21 -6.69 2.21
N ASN A 82 -5.98 -6.53 2.67
CA ASN A 82 -5.17 -5.36 2.41
C ASN A 82 -4.12 -5.67 1.33
N ALA A 83 -4.04 -4.82 0.31
CA ALA A 83 -3.08 -4.94 -0.78
C ALA A 83 -2.36 -3.61 -0.97
N GLU A 84 -1.03 -3.66 -0.98
CA GLU A 84 -0.17 -2.53 -1.30
C GLU A 84 0.52 -2.80 -2.64
N SER A 85 0.61 -1.77 -3.50
CA SER A 85 1.32 -1.90 -4.77
C SER A 85 2.00 -0.59 -5.15
N SER A 86 3.23 -0.69 -5.66
CA SER A 86 4.03 0.47 -6.09
C SER A 86 4.54 0.31 -7.51
N GLY A 87 4.11 1.17 -8.42
CA GLY A 87 4.50 1.15 -9.84
C GLY A 87 5.36 2.35 -10.23
N VAL A 88 6.26 2.17 -11.21
CA VAL A 88 7.09 3.24 -11.77
C VAL A 88 6.95 3.25 -13.29
N ARG A 89 6.72 4.44 -13.86
CA ARG A 89 6.77 4.69 -15.31
C ARG A 89 7.79 5.78 -15.60
N VAL A 90 8.63 5.55 -16.60
CA VAL A 90 9.62 6.51 -17.10
C VAL A 90 9.43 6.70 -18.61
N LEU A 91 9.45 7.94 -19.07
CA LEU A 91 9.49 8.30 -20.49
C LEU A 91 10.76 9.08 -20.75
N ALA A 92 11.67 8.57 -21.58
CA ALA A 92 12.91 9.24 -21.95
C ALA A 92 13.06 9.27 -23.48
N ASP A 93 13.15 10.46 -24.08
CA ASP A 93 13.27 10.67 -25.55
C ASP A 93 12.27 9.86 -26.40
N GLY A 94 11.03 9.71 -25.91
CA GLY A 94 9.99 8.93 -26.60
C GLY A 94 10.01 7.42 -26.31
N ALA A 95 11.03 6.89 -25.62
CA ALA A 95 11.07 5.51 -25.15
C ALA A 95 10.40 5.37 -23.77
N TRP A 96 9.58 4.33 -23.61
CA TRP A 96 8.77 4.08 -22.40
C TRP A 96 9.31 2.87 -21.64
N GLY A 97 9.54 3.05 -20.34
CA GLY A 97 9.93 2.01 -19.39
C GLY A 97 8.86 1.84 -18.31
N LEU A 98 8.50 0.59 -18.01
CA LEU A 98 7.54 0.25 -16.95
C LEU A 98 8.17 -0.76 -16.00
N ARG A 99 8.07 -0.50 -14.70
CA ARG A 99 8.28 -1.52 -13.67
C ARG A 99 6.91 -1.92 -13.10
N PRO A 100 6.51 -3.20 -13.24
CA PRO A 100 5.22 -3.65 -12.71
C PRO A 100 5.19 -3.52 -11.20
N PRO A 101 3.99 -3.31 -10.62
CA PRO A 101 3.83 -3.22 -9.18
C PRO A 101 4.27 -4.51 -8.49
N THR A 102 5.13 -4.38 -7.49
CA THR A 102 5.48 -5.49 -6.59
C THR A 102 4.30 -5.77 -5.65
N ARG A 103 3.96 -7.05 -5.48
CA ARG A 103 2.89 -7.56 -4.63
C ARG A 103 3.27 -7.54 -3.15
#